data_AF-A0A7L4QPT3-F1
#
_entry.id   AF-A0A7L4QPT3-F1
#
_cell.length_a   1.000
_cell.length_b   1.000
_cell.length_c   1.000
_cell.angle_alpha   90.00
_cell.angle_beta   90.00
_cell.angle_gamma   90.00
#
_symmetry.space_group_name_H-M   'P 1'
#
loop_
_entity.id
_entity.type
_entity.pdbx_description
1 polymer ?
#
loop_
_entity_poly.entity_id
_entity_poly.type
_entity_poly.pdbx_seq_one_letter_code
_entity_poly.pdbx_strand_id
1 'polypeptide(L)'
;MERKKIEKEDFEAIISGTKDIRDFMEIDPLQGMVSYLGVHTASNPDYLVRAIYEMYEANLNRKLAVKATVQLFRSVGLGSGGLNNFLQKLGLNLSPAEFLMLVFQLQNQQGWGAPFELVEQSDKKVILRNKQTFESQVMKDWKMPVCGIHRGWIEGVLTAVTGKNWFCIETKCHANGDDCCEFVADQTEASWKWKAQAIVKGDSAITEYIEHKPIEGKIKLIDDPVVMMPRFIFTSMTTSLIKTMGEMSAGGVNYRAYMDMGKENVEHYKKMGITDPNTLANMAFTFYSQMGWFRIISMTWNEAEKTKTITLEHTVESESFGNTGKKVCFCTAGLLTGIVEGAFGIKVRGREIACRSKGDPNCVFEIKNRDDGNGS
;
A
#
# COMPACT_ATOMS: atom_id res chain seq x y z
N MET A 1 30.04 -34.12 -4.23
CA MET A 1 30.70 -33.08 -5.04
C MET A 1 31.21 -32.02 -4.07
N GLU A 2 32.52 -31.78 -4.01
CA GLU A 2 33.04 -30.64 -3.25
C GLU A 2 32.58 -29.37 -3.97
N ARG A 3 31.92 -28.45 -3.24
CA ARG A 3 31.46 -27.19 -3.83
C ARG A 3 32.69 -26.38 -4.25
N LYS A 4 32.69 -25.88 -5.49
CA LYS A 4 33.73 -24.96 -5.98
C LYS A 4 33.85 -23.79 -5.00
N LYS A 5 35.04 -23.58 -4.43
CA LYS A 5 35.31 -22.46 -3.53
C LYS A 5 35.24 -21.18 -4.35
N ILE A 6 34.43 -20.23 -3.89
CA ILE A 6 34.21 -18.95 -4.57
C ILE A 6 35.08 -17.93 -3.89
N GLU A 7 35.93 -17.29 -4.67
CA GLU A 7 36.89 -16.29 -4.18
C GLU A 7 36.47 -14.88 -4.60
N LYS A 8 37.19 -13.89 -4.10
CA LYS A 8 36.99 -12.48 -4.43
C LYS A 8 37.14 -12.23 -5.93
N GLU A 9 38.15 -12.84 -6.55
CA GLU A 9 38.51 -12.65 -7.95
C GLU A 9 37.40 -13.12 -8.90
N ASP A 10 36.58 -14.08 -8.48
CA ASP A 10 35.43 -14.55 -9.26
C ASP A 10 34.35 -13.46 -9.36
N PHE A 11 34.05 -12.76 -8.26
CA PHE A 11 33.11 -11.65 -8.27
C PHE A 11 33.65 -10.45 -9.03
N GLU A 12 34.95 -10.13 -8.91
CA GLU A 12 35.59 -9.07 -9.68
C GLU A 12 35.57 -9.36 -11.19
N ALA A 13 35.77 -10.62 -11.57
CA ALA A 13 35.68 -11.06 -12.96
C ALA A 13 34.24 -10.94 -13.50
N ILE A 14 33.23 -11.27 -12.68
CA ILE A 14 31.82 -11.07 -13.04
C ILE A 14 31.53 -9.58 -13.20
N ILE A 15 31.86 -8.74 -12.21
CA ILE A 15 31.61 -7.29 -12.23
C ILE A 15 32.24 -6.62 -13.46
N SER A 16 33.47 -7.02 -13.81
CA SER A 16 34.17 -6.52 -15.00
C SER A 16 33.63 -7.06 -16.33
N GLY A 17 32.74 -8.05 -16.30
CA GLY A 17 32.22 -8.73 -17.49
C GLY A 17 33.23 -9.65 -18.18
N THR A 18 34.36 -9.96 -17.53
CA THR A 18 35.36 -10.90 -18.05
C THR A 18 34.97 -12.36 -17.88
N LYS A 19 34.06 -12.65 -16.92
CA LYS A 19 33.41 -13.95 -16.75
C LYS A 19 31.90 -13.78 -16.62
N ASP A 20 31.18 -14.84 -16.94
CA ASP A 20 29.75 -14.99 -16.65
C ASP A 20 29.51 -16.13 -15.63
N ILE A 21 28.26 -16.30 -15.19
CA ILE A 21 27.90 -17.24 -14.14
C ILE A 21 27.91 -18.72 -14.57
N ARG A 22 28.10 -19.04 -15.86
CA ARG A 22 27.99 -20.43 -16.36
C ARG A 22 29.00 -21.36 -15.68
N ASP A 23 30.21 -20.87 -15.43
CA ASP A 23 31.29 -21.62 -14.74
C ASP A 23 31.00 -21.89 -13.25
N PHE A 24 29.91 -21.33 -12.73
CA PHE A 24 29.45 -21.47 -11.36
C PHE A 24 28.06 -22.11 -11.27
N MET A 25 27.52 -22.56 -12.41
CA MET A 25 26.27 -23.30 -12.48
C MET A 25 26.56 -24.80 -12.38
N GLU A 26 25.95 -25.45 -11.39
CA GLU A 26 26.00 -26.90 -11.23
C GLU A 26 24.58 -27.46 -11.34
N ILE A 27 24.37 -28.44 -12.22
CA ILE A 27 23.10 -29.15 -12.39
C ILE A 27 23.35 -30.63 -12.15
N ASP A 28 22.69 -31.20 -11.15
CA ASP A 28 22.63 -32.63 -10.87
C ASP A 28 21.19 -33.14 -11.04
N PRO A 29 20.82 -33.69 -12.21
CA PRO A 29 19.48 -34.20 -12.47
C PRO A 29 19.13 -35.43 -11.64
N LEU A 30 20.11 -36.24 -11.24
CA LEU A 30 19.87 -37.45 -10.45
C LEU A 30 19.47 -37.09 -9.01
N GLN A 31 20.01 -36.00 -8.49
CA GLN A 31 19.65 -35.46 -7.18
C GLN A 31 18.57 -34.39 -7.24
N GLY A 32 18.18 -33.94 -8.44
CA GLY A 32 17.22 -32.86 -8.63
C GLY A 32 17.73 -31.51 -8.12
N MET A 33 19.04 -31.28 -8.18
CA MET A 33 19.69 -30.08 -7.64
C MET A 33 20.20 -29.17 -8.76
N VAL A 34 19.93 -27.87 -8.61
CA VAL A 34 20.59 -26.83 -9.37
C VAL A 34 21.20 -25.84 -8.37
N SER A 35 22.43 -25.41 -8.61
CA SER A 35 23.03 -24.34 -7.82
C SER A 35 23.77 -23.33 -8.70
N TYR A 36 23.74 -22.07 -8.27
CA TYR A 36 24.58 -21.00 -8.80
C TYR A 36 25.43 -20.47 -7.67
N LEU A 37 26.74 -20.34 -7.88
CA LEU A 37 27.65 -19.84 -6.84
C LEU A 37 27.45 -20.60 -5.50
N GLY A 38 27.27 -21.93 -5.58
CA GLY A 38 27.10 -22.78 -4.40
C GLY A 38 25.77 -22.60 -3.64
N VAL A 39 24.87 -21.75 -4.15
CA VAL A 39 23.52 -21.52 -3.61
C VAL A 39 22.52 -22.36 -4.40
N HIS A 40 21.76 -23.20 -3.68
CA HIS A 40 20.68 -23.99 -4.27
C HIS A 40 19.60 -23.06 -4.82
N THR A 41 19.19 -23.31 -6.04
CA THR A 41 18.26 -22.46 -6.77
C THR A 41 17.18 -23.31 -7.44
N ALA A 42 16.01 -22.71 -7.63
CA ALA A 42 14.92 -23.29 -8.39
C ALA A 42 14.62 -22.38 -9.58
N SER A 43 14.40 -22.97 -10.74
CA SER A 43 13.94 -22.22 -11.91
C SER A 43 12.51 -21.74 -11.65
N ASN A 44 12.26 -20.45 -11.90
CA ASN A 44 10.94 -19.84 -11.84
C ASN A 44 10.45 -19.59 -13.25
N PRO A 45 9.60 -20.46 -13.83
CA PRO A 45 9.05 -20.23 -15.15
C PRO A 45 8.06 -19.05 -15.14
N ASP A 46 7.98 -18.36 -16.29
CA ASP A 46 7.18 -17.16 -16.50
C ASP A 46 5.70 -17.29 -16.09
N TYR A 47 5.11 -18.49 -16.21
CA TYR A 47 3.72 -18.72 -15.81
C TYR A 47 3.51 -18.61 -14.29
N LEU A 48 4.53 -18.89 -13.46
CA LEU A 48 4.43 -18.69 -12.01
C LEU A 48 4.37 -17.22 -11.66
N VAL A 49 5.16 -16.40 -12.37
CA VAL A 49 5.13 -14.94 -12.23
C VAL A 49 3.73 -14.44 -12.55
N ARG A 50 3.20 -14.81 -13.72
CA ARG A 50 1.84 -14.43 -14.12
C ARG A 50 0.79 -14.86 -13.09
N ALA A 51 0.89 -16.09 -12.58
CA ALA A 51 -0.03 -16.61 -11.57
C ALA A 51 -0.01 -15.79 -10.26
N ILE A 52 1.15 -15.30 -9.81
CA ILE A 52 1.24 -14.42 -8.63
C ILE A 52 0.48 -13.12 -8.88
N TYR A 53 0.65 -12.50 -10.05
CA TYR A 53 -0.05 -11.27 -10.41
C TYR A 53 -1.57 -11.48 -10.52
N GLU A 54 -2.01 -12.54 -11.20
CA GLU A 54 -3.42 -12.88 -11.39
C GLU A 54 -4.09 -13.27 -10.06
N MET A 55 -3.38 -13.95 -9.15
CA MET A 55 -3.87 -14.25 -7.79
C MET A 55 -4.21 -12.97 -7.02
N TYR A 56 -3.35 -11.95 -7.10
CA TYR A 56 -3.63 -10.65 -6.49
C TYR A 56 -4.73 -9.91 -7.24
N GLU A 57 -4.72 -9.89 -8.58
CA GLU A 57 -5.75 -9.24 -9.40
C GLU A 57 -7.14 -9.81 -9.12
N ALA A 58 -7.28 -11.12 -8.86
CA ALA A 58 -8.57 -11.75 -8.60
C ALA A 58 -9.31 -11.15 -7.39
N ASN A 59 -8.58 -10.61 -6.42
CA ASN A 59 -9.13 -10.00 -5.20
C ASN A 59 -8.93 -8.47 -5.14
N LEU A 60 -8.09 -7.93 -6.03
CA LEU A 60 -7.71 -6.53 -6.09
C LEU A 60 -8.00 -5.97 -7.50
N ASN A 61 -7.32 -4.89 -7.88
CA ASN A 61 -7.22 -4.47 -9.27
C ASN A 61 -5.76 -4.61 -9.72
N ARG A 62 -5.49 -4.50 -11.03
CA ARG A 62 -4.14 -4.63 -11.59
C ARG A 62 -3.10 -3.73 -10.93
N LYS A 63 -3.44 -2.46 -10.65
CA LYS A 63 -2.52 -1.52 -9.97
C LYS A 63 -2.14 -2.02 -8.57
N LEU A 64 -3.14 -2.44 -7.81
CA LEU A 64 -2.95 -2.97 -6.46
C LEU A 64 -2.25 -4.35 -6.47
N ALA A 65 -2.44 -5.16 -7.51
CA ALA A 65 -1.71 -6.41 -7.70
C ALA A 65 -0.21 -6.15 -7.87
N VAL A 66 0.18 -5.19 -8.72
CA VAL A 66 1.58 -4.76 -8.84
C VAL A 66 2.12 -4.32 -7.48
N LYS A 67 1.37 -3.51 -6.71
CA LYS A 67 1.82 -3.08 -5.37
C LYS A 67 1.97 -4.24 -4.38
N ALA A 68 1.07 -5.22 -4.39
CA ALA A 68 1.19 -6.40 -3.54
C ALA A 68 2.48 -7.20 -3.85
N THR A 69 2.84 -7.32 -5.13
CA THR A 69 4.12 -7.96 -5.51
C THR A 69 5.35 -7.16 -5.07
N VAL A 70 5.29 -5.82 -5.06
CA VAL A 70 6.36 -4.98 -4.48
C VAL A 70 6.58 -5.33 -3.01
N GLN A 71 5.50 -5.42 -2.22
CA GLN A 71 5.59 -5.72 -0.80
C GLN A 71 6.19 -7.12 -0.57
N LEU A 72 5.73 -8.12 -1.32
CA LEU A 72 6.25 -9.49 -1.25
C LEU A 72 7.76 -9.54 -1.56
N PHE A 73 8.18 -8.92 -2.67
CA PHE A 73 9.58 -8.97 -3.10
C PHE A 73 10.49 -7.99 -2.37
N ARG A 74 9.94 -7.00 -1.65
CA ARG A 74 10.71 -6.24 -0.66
C ARG A 74 11.26 -7.15 0.44
N SER A 75 10.45 -8.08 0.94
CA SER A 75 10.93 -9.09 1.90
C SER A 75 11.99 -10.01 1.31
N VAL A 76 11.87 -10.38 0.04
CA VAL A 76 12.90 -11.15 -0.68
C VAL A 76 14.20 -10.36 -0.78
N GLY A 77 14.10 -9.07 -1.16
CA GLY A 77 15.25 -8.18 -1.26
C GLY A 77 15.97 -7.96 0.06
N LEU A 78 15.26 -7.93 1.19
CA LEU A 78 15.90 -7.85 2.52
C LEU A 78 16.87 -9.03 2.78
N GLY A 79 16.62 -10.19 2.18
CA GLY A 79 17.50 -11.36 2.26
C GLY A 79 18.88 -11.15 1.62
N SER A 80 19.07 -10.14 0.76
CA SER A 80 20.36 -9.85 0.12
C SER A 80 21.45 -9.44 1.12
N GLY A 81 21.10 -9.07 2.35
CA GLY A 81 22.06 -8.79 3.41
C GLY A 81 23.03 -9.95 3.66
N GLY A 82 22.59 -11.20 3.46
CA GLY A 82 23.47 -12.37 3.55
C GLY A 82 24.59 -12.37 2.50
N LEU A 83 24.26 -12.05 1.25
CA LEU A 83 25.24 -11.92 0.17
C LEU A 83 26.18 -10.72 0.43
N ASN A 84 25.64 -9.58 0.87
CA ASN A 84 26.46 -8.42 1.20
C ASN A 84 27.51 -8.76 2.28
N ASN A 85 27.08 -9.43 3.35
CA ASN A 85 27.98 -9.87 4.42
C ASN A 85 29.02 -10.88 3.94
N PHE A 86 28.67 -11.76 3.00
CA PHE A 86 29.60 -12.71 2.39
C PHE A 86 30.68 -11.99 1.57
N LEU A 87 30.29 -11.03 0.72
CA LEU A 87 31.22 -10.22 -0.07
C LEU A 87 32.17 -9.40 0.82
N GLN A 88 31.66 -8.80 1.89
CA GLN A 88 32.49 -8.09 2.86
C GLN A 88 33.55 -9.00 3.51
N LYS A 89 33.19 -10.25 3.84
CA LYS A 89 34.15 -11.25 4.36
C LYS A 89 35.22 -11.65 3.34
N LEU A 90 34.90 -11.59 2.05
CA LEU A 90 35.86 -11.77 0.96
C LEU A 90 36.71 -10.50 0.70
N GLY A 91 36.44 -9.39 1.39
CA GLY A 91 37.16 -8.12 1.20
C GLY A 91 36.63 -7.29 0.02
N LEU A 92 35.37 -7.50 -0.38
CA LEU A 92 34.64 -6.69 -1.37
C LEU A 92 33.63 -5.79 -0.64
N ASN A 93 33.98 -4.52 -0.50
CA ASN A 93 33.14 -3.50 0.10
C ASN A 93 32.53 -2.63 -1.01
N LEU A 94 31.40 -3.07 -1.55
CA LEU A 94 30.67 -2.35 -2.59
C LEU A 94 29.81 -1.23 -1.97
N SER A 95 29.69 -0.10 -2.65
CA SER A 95 28.67 0.90 -2.34
C SER A 95 27.26 0.31 -2.54
N PRO A 96 26.20 0.92 -1.96
CA PRO A 96 24.84 0.40 -2.11
C PRO A 96 24.39 0.21 -3.56
N ALA A 97 24.75 1.14 -4.44
CA ALA A 97 24.42 1.06 -5.86
C ALA A 97 25.27 0.00 -6.59
N GLU A 98 26.57 -0.11 -6.31
CA GLU A 98 27.41 -1.18 -6.87
C GLU A 98 26.94 -2.57 -6.44
N PHE A 99 26.55 -2.73 -5.18
CA PHE A 99 25.97 -3.97 -4.68
C PHE A 99 24.65 -4.30 -5.38
N LEU A 100 23.76 -3.30 -5.53
CA LEU A 100 22.50 -3.46 -6.25
C LEU A 100 22.73 -3.88 -7.72
N MET A 101 23.72 -3.27 -8.38
CA MET A 101 24.09 -3.61 -9.76
C MET A 101 24.64 -5.03 -9.85
N LEU A 102 25.51 -5.47 -8.93
CA LEU A 102 25.99 -6.84 -8.88
C LEU A 102 24.84 -7.83 -8.72
N VAL A 103 23.91 -7.57 -7.80
CA VAL A 103 22.73 -8.42 -7.56
C VAL A 103 21.94 -8.62 -8.86
N PHE A 104 21.64 -7.53 -9.59
CA PHE A 104 20.93 -7.64 -10.87
C PHE A 104 21.79 -8.19 -12.01
N GLN A 105 23.10 -8.02 -11.97
CA GLN A 105 24.01 -8.64 -12.92
C GLN A 105 24.01 -10.16 -12.81
N LEU A 106 23.98 -10.70 -11.58
CA LEU A 106 23.87 -12.13 -11.33
C LEU A 106 22.51 -12.69 -11.77
N GLN A 107 21.44 -11.90 -11.63
CA GLN A 107 20.07 -12.32 -11.95
C GLN A 107 19.75 -12.25 -13.44
N ASN A 108 20.21 -11.22 -14.15
CA ASN A 108 19.96 -11.12 -15.59
C ASN A 108 20.55 -12.32 -16.35
N GLN A 109 21.69 -12.83 -15.89
CA GLN A 109 22.34 -14.02 -16.44
C GLN A 109 21.57 -15.31 -16.14
N GLN A 110 20.62 -15.27 -15.19
CA GLN A 110 19.67 -16.34 -14.89
C GLN A 110 18.31 -16.12 -15.58
N GLY A 111 18.18 -15.13 -16.47
CA GLY A 111 16.96 -14.87 -17.23
C GLY A 111 16.00 -13.86 -16.60
N TRP A 112 16.38 -13.11 -15.57
CA TRP A 112 15.52 -12.12 -14.90
C TRP A 112 15.33 -10.80 -15.68
N GLY A 113 15.56 -10.81 -17.00
CA GLY A 113 15.45 -9.65 -17.87
C GLY A 113 16.79 -9.20 -18.43
N ALA A 114 16.75 -8.07 -19.14
CA ALA A 114 17.94 -7.47 -19.73
C ALA A 114 18.88 -6.90 -18.65
N PRO A 115 20.18 -6.74 -18.95
CA PRO A 115 21.12 -6.06 -18.07
C PRO A 115 20.62 -4.68 -17.66
N PHE A 116 20.88 -4.35 -16.40
CA PHE A 116 20.61 -3.02 -15.87
C PHE A 116 21.75 -2.07 -16.22
N GLU A 117 21.39 -0.80 -16.40
CA GLU A 117 22.27 0.35 -16.53
C GLU A 117 22.01 1.29 -15.35
N LEU A 118 23.08 1.71 -14.68
CA LEU A 118 23.03 2.73 -13.64
C LEU A 118 23.05 4.11 -14.28
N VAL A 119 21.94 4.84 -14.19
CA VAL A 119 21.76 6.15 -14.83
C VAL A 119 22.22 7.27 -13.91
N GLU A 120 21.84 7.21 -12.64
CA GLU A 120 22.15 8.23 -11.64
C GLU A 120 22.30 7.57 -10.26
N GLN A 121 23.25 8.04 -9.46
CA GLN A 121 23.39 7.60 -8.07
C GLN A 121 23.81 8.76 -7.15
N SER A 122 23.26 8.75 -5.94
CA SER A 122 23.64 9.56 -4.79
C SER A 122 23.29 8.82 -3.50
N ASP A 123 23.66 9.37 -2.35
CA ASP A 123 23.33 8.80 -1.03
C ASP A 123 21.83 8.59 -0.79
N LYS A 124 20.98 9.32 -1.54
CA LYS A 124 19.52 9.32 -1.35
C LYS A 124 18.73 8.97 -2.60
N LYS A 125 19.39 8.64 -3.71
CA LYS A 125 18.71 8.42 -4.99
C LYS A 125 19.50 7.49 -5.88
N VAL A 126 18.83 6.51 -6.47
CA VAL A 126 19.38 5.60 -7.47
C VAL A 126 18.39 5.50 -8.63
N ILE A 127 18.87 5.75 -9.86
CA ILE A 127 18.09 5.55 -11.08
C ILE A 127 18.69 4.41 -11.88
N LEU A 128 17.87 3.43 -12.19
CA LEU A 128 18.22 2.24 -12.96
C LEU A 128 17.37 2.15 -14.23
N ARG A 129 17.96 1.67 -15.32
CA ARG A 129 17.23 1.30 -16.55
C ARG A 129 17.55 -0.11 -16.96
N ASN A 130 16.60 -0.79 -17.56
CA ASN A 130 16.88 -1.97 -18.38
C ASN A 130 15.98 -1.97 -19.62
N LYS A 131 16.39 -2.68 -20.67
CA LYS A 131 15.61 -2.73 -21.90
C LYS A 131 14.24 -3.39 -21.70
N GLN A 132 14.21 -4.48 -20.93
CA GLN A 132 12.98 -5.11 -20.46
C GLN A 132 13.27 -6.00 -19.25
N THR A 133 12.35 -6.06 -18.29
CA THR A 133 12.33 -7.10 -17.26
C THR A 133 11.65 -8.37 -17.80
N PHE A 134 11.71 -9.48 -17.07
CA PHE A 134 10.83 -10.62 -17.37
C PHE A 134 9.36 -10.24 -17.14
N GLU A 135 9.06 -9.48 -16.08
CA GLU A 135 7.69 -9.05 -15.74
C GLU A 135 7.03 -8.24 -16.85
N SER A 136 7.76 -7.30 -17.44
CA SER A 136 7.23 -6.44 -18.50
C SER A 136 7.05 -7.16 -19.84
N GLN A 137 7.62 -8.37 -19.98
CA GLN A 137 7.34 -9.26 -21.09
C GLN A 137 6.12 -10.14 -20.79
N VAL A 138 6.09 -10.76 -19.60
CA VAL A 138 5.02 -11.67 -19.17
C VAL A 138 3.67 -10.96 -19.06
N MET A 139 3.67 -9.74 -18.55
CA MET A 139 2.48 -8.93 -18.28
C MET A 139 2.25 -7.83 -19.34
N LYS A 140 2.80 -7.99 -20.55
CA LYS A 140 2.72 -6.98 -21.62
C LYS A 140 1.29 -6.61 -22.01
N ASP A 141 0.35 -7.56 -21.88
CA ASP A 141 -1.06 -7.36 -22.18
C ASP A 141 -1.78 -6.42 -21.20
N TRP A 142 -1.19 -6.15 -20.02
CA TRP A 142 -1.76 -5.23 -19.05
C TRP A 142 -1.66 -3.76 -19.46
N LYS A 143 -0.74 -3.41 -20.38
CA LYS A 143 -0.57 -2.05 -20.94
C LYS A 143 -0.46 -0.96 -19.86
N MET A 144 0.35 -1.25 -18.86
CA MET A 144 0.64 -0.37 -17.72
C MET A 144 2.00 -0.73 -17.11
N PRO A 145 2.54 0.08 -16.19
CA PRO A 145 3.69 -0.32 -15.38
C PRO A 145 3.40 -1.56 -14.54
N VAL A 146 4.26 -2.58 -14.64
CA VAL A 146 4.04 -3.92 -14.07
C VAL A 146 5.23 -4.48 -13.31
N CYS A 147 6.38 -3.81 -13.24
CA CYS A 147 7.61 -4.40 -12.68
C CYS A 147 7.65 -4.33 -11.14
N GLY A 148 6.63 -4.89 -10.49
CA GLY A 148 6.48 -4.88 -9.05
C GLY A 148 7.55 -5.70 -8.32
N ILE A 149 7.97 -6.83 -8.89
CA ILE A 149 9.04 -7.68 -8.34
C ILE A 149 10.36 -6.92 -8.32
N HIS A 150 10.77 -6.33 -9.45
CA HIS A 150 12.01 -5.53 -9.50
C HIS A 150 11.96 -4.34 -8.54
N ARG A 151 10.83 -3.62 -8.49
CA ARG A 151 10.65 -2.50 -7.54
C ARG A 151 10.82 -2.95 -6.09
N GLY A 152 10.13 -4.02 -5.70
CA GLY A 152 10.23 -4.60 -4.36
C GLY A 152 11.66 -5.02 -4.04
N TRP A 153 12.32 -5.69 -4.99
CA TRP A 153 13.69 -6.13 -4.81
C TRP A 153 14.67 -4.97 -4.63
N ILE A 154 14.54 -3.91 -5.44
CA ILE A 154 15.34 -2.67 -5.31
C ILE A 154 15.15 -2.08 -3.91
N GLU A 155 13.91 -1.92 -3.44
CA GLU A 155 13.62 -1.41 -2.09
C GLU A 155 14.25 -2.28 -1.00
N GLY A 156 14.09 -3.61 -1.10
CA GLY A 156 14.59 -4.55 -0.11
C GLY A 156 16.11 -4.58 -0.04
N VAL A 157 16.80 -4.62 -1.19
CA VAL A 157 18.26 -4.65 -1.27
C VAL A 157 18.85 -3.37 -0.68
N LEU A 158 18.36 -2.21 -1.12
CA LEU A 158 18.83 -0.92 -0.62
C LEU A 158 18.58 -0.77 0.88
N THR A 159 17.41 -1.20 1.37
CA THR A 159 17.15 -1.22 2.81
C THR A 159 18.10 -2.15 3.57
N ALA A 160 18.38 -3.35 3.06
CA ALA A 160 19.28 -4.30 3.72
C ALA A 160 20.70 -3.77 3.88
N VAL A 161 21.25 -3.10 2.85
CA VAL A 161 22.65 -2.66 2.86
C VAL A 161 22.86 -1.27 3.44
N THR A 162 21.82 -0.44 3.51
CA THR A 162 21.92 0.93 4.06
C THR A 162 21.31 1.08 5.45
N GLY A 163 20.49 0.14 5.89
CA GLY A 163 19.69 0.25 7.12
C GLY A 163 18.62 1.36 7.08
N LYS A 164 18.36 1.93 5.89
CA LYS A 164 17.44 3.05 5.69
C LYS A 164 16.22 2.62 4.88
N ASN A 165 15.12 3.34 4.99
CA ASN A 165 13.95 3.11 4.15
C ASN A 165 14.18 3.69 2.75
N TRP A 166 13.91 2.87 1.74
CA TRP A 166 13.94 3.23 0.33
C TRP A 166 12.59 2.92 -0.32
N PHE A 167 12.21 3.74 -1.29
CA PHE A 167 10.98 3.58 -2.07
C PHE A 167 11.32 3.64 -3.55
N CYS A 168 10.81 2.67 -4.32
CA CYS A 168 11.09 2.54 -5.74
C CYS A 168 9.81 2.73 -6.56
N ILE A 169 9.85 3.67 -7.49
CA ILE A 169 8.81 3.87 -8.50
C ILE A 169 9.33 3.44 -9.87
N GLU A 170 8.45 2.83 -10.65
CA GLU A 170 8.70 2.59 -12.07
C GLU A 170 8.14 3.78 -12.86
N THR A 171 9.00 4.53 -13.53
CA THR A 171 8.65 5.75 -14.29
C THR A 171 8.40 5.46 -15.76
N LYS A 172 8.98 4.39 -16.29
CA LYS A 172 8.75 3.86 -17.65
C LYS A 172 8.63 2.35 -17.59
N CYS A 173 7.83 1.76 -18.47
CA CYS A 173 7.70 0.31 -18.55
C CYS A 173 7.54 -0.17 -19.99
N HIS A 174 8.33 -1.18 -20.38
CA HIS A 174 8.16 -1.86 -21.66
C HIS A 174 6.73 -2.44 -21.87
N ALA A 175 6.06 -2.91 -20.81
CA ALA A 175 4.67 -3.38 -20.90
C ALA A 175 3.68 -2.24 -21.18
N ASN A 176 4.00 -1.02 -20.75
CA ASN A 176 3.24 0.19 -21.02
C ASN A 176 3.51 0.78 -22.43
N GLY A 177 4.42 0.16 -23.20
CA GLY A 177 4.81 0.62 -24.53
C GLY A 177 6.02 1.55 -24.55
N ASP A 178 6.68 1.78 -23.42
CA ASP A 178 7.94 2.51 -23.36
C ASP A 178 9.09 1.70 -23.97
N ASP A 179 10.20 2.38 -24.28
CA ASP A 179 11.40 1.79 -24.87
C ASP A 179 12.25 0.96 -23.89
N CYS A 180 12.00 1.15 -22.59
CA CYS A 180 12.71 0.51 -21.49
C CYS A 180 11.82 0.43 -20.24
N CYS A 181 12.28 -0.31 -19.23
CA CYS A 181 11.81 -0.11 -17.86
C CYS A 181 12.80 0.81 -17.13
N GLU A 182 12.27 1.83 -16.47
CA GLU A 182 13.06 2.80 -15.68
C GLU A 182 12.55 2.80 -14.23
N PHE A 183 13.49 2.74 -13.29
CA PHE A 183 13.22 2.68 -11.87
C PHE A 183 13.92 3.84 -11.16
N VAL A 184 13.18 4.59 -10.37
CA VAL A 184 13.71 5.65 -9.51
C VAL A 184 13.50 5.22 -8.06
N ALA A 185 14.60 4.96 -7.38
CA ALA A 185 14.62 4.62 -5.97
C ALA A 185 15.11 5.81 -5.16
N ASP A 186 14.27 6.33 -4.28
CA ASP A 186 14.60 7.45 -3.40
C ASP A 186 14.65 6.99 -1.94
N GLN A 187 15.66 7.47 -1.21
CA GLN A 187 15.73 7.38 0.23
C GLN A 187 14.80 8.45 0.82
N THR A 188 13.50 8.21 0.80
CA THR A 188 12.52 9.09 1.45
C THR A 188 12.15 8.55 2.82
N GLU A 189 12.08 9.44 3.82
CA GLU A 189 11.00 9.30 4.80
C GLU A 189 9.72 9.50 4.00
N ALA A 190 8.97 8.43 3.73
CA ALA A 190 7.74 8.59 2.97
C ALA A 190 6.79 9.51 3.75
N SER A 191 6.75 10.78 3.36
CA SER A 191 5.86 11.75 3.97
C SER A 191 4.45 11.22 3.84
N TRP A 192 3.68 11.31 4.92
CA TRP A 192 2.31 10.83 4.91
C TRP A 192 1.50 11.43 3.76
N LYS A 193 1.74 12.71 3.43
CA LYS A 193 1.16 13.40 2.29
C LYS A 193 1.24 12.58 1.00
N TRP A 194 2.36 11.93 0.73
CA TRP A 194 2.52 11.10 -0.47
C TRP A 194 1.69 9.80 -0.41
N LYS A 195 1.76 9.06 0.70
CA LYS A 195 1.00 7.81 0.93
C LYS A 195 -0.51 8.05 0.85
N ALA A 196 -0.95 9.07 1.55
CA ALA A 196 -2.30 9.59 1.57
C ALA A 196 -2.86 9.90 0.17
N GLN A 197 -2.10 10.65 -0.63
CA GLN A 197 -2.50 11.02 -1.99
C GLN A 197 -2.58 9.77 -2.88
N ALA A 198 -1.68 8.80 -2.71
CA ALA A 198 -1.73 7.54 -3.43
C ALA A 198 -2.99 6.73 -3.07
N ILE A 199 -3.38 6.67 -1.79
CA ILE A 199 -4.63 6.01 -1.35
C ILE A 199 -5.85 6.65 -2.01
N VAL A 200 -5.95 7.99 -2.00
CA VAL A 200 -7.09 8.71 -2.60
C VAL A 200 -7.18 8.51 -4.10
N LYS A 201 -6.05 8.45 -4.80
CA LYS A 201 -6.01 8.21 -6.26
C LYS A 201 -6.28 6.75 -6.63
N GLY A 202 -6.38 5.85 -5.64
CA GLY A 202 -6.49 4.41 -5.86
C GLY A 202 -5.18 3.76 -6.34
N ASP A 203 -4.06 4.44 -6.15
CA ASP A 203 -2.71 3.95 -6.49
C ASP A 203 -2.07 3.17 -5.32
N SER A 204 -2.70 3.18 -4.14
CA SER A 204 -2.31 2.43 -2.93
C SER A 204 -3.56 2.05 -2.13
N ALA A 205 -3.46 1.03 -1.28
CA ALA A 205 -4.50 0.60 -0.35
C ALA A 205 -4.07 0.77 1.11
N ILE A 206 -5.03 1.01 2.00
CA ILE A 206 -4.78 1.15 3.44
C ILE A 206 -4.17 -0.10 4.05
N THR A 207 -4.46 -1.26 3.47
CA THR A 207 -3.93 -2.58 3.86
C THR A 207 -2.42 -2.66 3.74
N GLU A 208 -1.79 -1.85 2.87
CA GLU A 208 -0.32 -1.77 2.76
C GLU A 208 0.33 -1.24 4.04
N TYR A 209 -0.44 -0.49 4.84
CA TYR A 209 0.03 0.12 6.07
C TYR A 209 -0.45 -0.63 7.31
N ILE A 210 -1.12 -1.77 7.16
CA ILE A 210 -1.49 -2.62 8.28
C ILE A 210 -0.28 -3.50 8.63
N GLU A 211 0.32 -3.24 9.79
CA GLU A 211 1.27 -4.16 10.40
C GLU A 211 0.50 -5.07 11.36
N HIS A 212 0.32 -6.33 10.98
CA HIS A 212 -0.29 -7.34 11.84
C HIS A 212 0.77 -8.31 12.37
N LYS A 213 1.03 -8.22 13.67
CA LYS A 213 1.91 -9.12 14.43
C LYS A 213 1.06 -9.97 15.38
N PRO A 214 0.41 -11.03 14.88
CA PRO A 214 -0.58 -11.80 15.64
C PRO A 214 0.00 -12.42 16.91
N ILE A 215 1.23 -12.95 16.85
CA ILE A 215 1.91 -13.57 17.99
C ILE A 215 2.23 -12.54 19.09
N GLU A 216 2.46 -11.27 18.72
CA GLU A 216 2.67 -10.18 19.69
C GLU A 216 1.35 -9.55 20.16
N GLY A 217 0.20 -9.96 19.61
CA GLY A 217 -1.10 -9.34 19.89
C GLY A 217 -1.18 -7.88 19.39
N LYS A 218 -0.43 -7.51 18.36
CA LYS A 218 -0.36 -6.13 17.86
C LYS A 218 -0.92 -6.03 16.46
N ILE A 219 -1.83 -5.09 16.27
CA ILE A 219 -2.21 -4.57 14.96
C ILE A 219 -1.89 -3.08 15.00
N LYS A 220 -1.09 -2.62 14.06
CA LYS A 220 -0.93 -1.20 13.81
C LYS A 220 -1.48 -0.88 12.45
N LEU A 221 -2.08 0.29 12.37
CA LEU A 221 -2.31 0.93 11.09
C LEU A 221 -1.35 2.12 11.02
N ILE A 222 -0.34 1.97 10.17
CA ILE A 222 0.81 2.88 10.10
C ILE A 222 1.56 2.81 11.44
N ASP A 223 1.46 3.86 12.26
CA ASP A 223 2.10 3.95 13.57
C ASP A 223 1.09 3.84 14.72
N ASP A 224 -0.20 3.94 14.41
CA ASP A 224 -1.26 3.95 15.42
C ASP A 224 -1.70 2.52 15.75
N PRO A 225 -1.74 2.15 17.05
CA PRO A 225 -2.29 0.87 17.46
C PRO A 225 -3.80 0.85 17.19
N VAL A 226 -4.26 -0.24 16.56
CA VAL A 226 -5.68 -0.41 16.22
C VAL A 226 -6.19 -1.76 16.74
N VAL A 227 -7.52 -1.86 16.85
CA VAL A 227 -8.20 -3.11 17.20
C VAL A 227 -9.12 -3.51 16.05
N MET A 228 -9.07 -4.79 15.67
CA MET A 228 -10.05 -5.38 14.77
C MET A 228 -11.25 -5.85 15.59
N MET A 229 -12.42 -5.25 15.35
CA MET A 229 -13.63 -5.55 16.11
C MET A 229 -14.71 -6.20 15.22
N PRO A 230 -15.19 -7.42 15.55
CA PRO A 230 -16.34 -8.01 14.88
C PRO A 230 -17.63 -7.17 15.04
N ARG A 231 -18.47 -7.17 14.00
CA ARG A 231 -19.72 -6.36 13.96
C ARG A 231 -20.71 -6.66 15.09
N PHE A 232 -20.74 -7.89 15.63
CA PHE A 232 -21.64 -8.22 16.73
C PHE A 232 -21.26 -7.49 18.03
N ILE A 233 -19.98 -7.17 18.25
CA ILE A 233 -19.54 -6.40 19.43
C ILE A 233 -20.09 -4.97 19.32
N PHE A 234 -19.94 -4.35 18.14
CA PHE A 234 -20.55 -3.05 17.84
C PHE A 234 -22.05 -3.05 18.12
N THR A 235 -22.77 -4.03 17.56
CA THR A 235 -24.24 -4.17 17.74
C THR A 235 -24.62 -4.34 19.21
N SER A 236 -23.88 -5.17 19.95
CA SER A 236 -24.10 -5.43 21.37
C SER A 236 -23.93 -4.16 22.21
N MET A 237 -22.84 -3.42 21.99
CA MET A 237 -22.57 -2.16 22.68
C MET A 237 -23.66 -1.13 22.41
N THR A 238 -24.03 -0.93 21.14
CA THR A 238 -25.07 0.05 20.77
C THR A 238 -26.44 -0.36 21.33
N THR A 239 -26.80 -1.64 21.28
CA THR A 239 -28.08 -2.13 21.84
C THR A 239 -28.13 -1.94 23.35
N SER A 240 -27.02 -2.22 24.04
CA SER A 240 -26.90 -1.98 25.49
C SER A 240 -27.10 -0.51 25.84
N LEU A 241 -26.49 0.39 25.06
CA LEU A 241 -26.65 1.83 25.22
C LEU A 241 -28.12 2.25 25.02
N ILE A 242 -28.76 1.80 23.94
CA ILE A 242 -30.18 2.08 23.64
C ILE A 242 -31.09 1.60 24.78
N LYS A 243 -30.87 0.39 25.30
CA LYS A 243 -31.66 -0.15 26.42
C LYS A 243 -31.52 0.67 27.70
N THR A 244 -30.35 1.27 27.91
CA THR A 244 -30.02 1.97 29.17
C THR A 244 -30.54 3.40 29.19
N MET A 245 -30.37 4.15 28.10
CA MET A 245 -30.66 5.60 28.05
C MET A 245 -31.72 6.00 27.02
N GLY A 246 -32.32 5.02 26.33
CA GLY A 246 -33.25 5.26 25.24
C GLY A 246 -32.54 5.58 23.92
N GLU A 247 -33.25 5.35 22.82
CA GLU A 247 -32.69 5.44 21.46
C GLU A 247 -32.21 6.85 21.10
N MET A 248 -32.98 7.89 21.41
CA MET A 248 -32.63 9.27 21.08
C MET A 248 -31.34 9.70 21.77
N SER A 249 -31.21 9.40 23.07
CA SER A 249 -30.01 9.71 23.85
C SER A 249 -28.80 8.93 23.35
N ALA A 250 -28.96 7.62 23.11
CA ALA A 250 -27.91 6.76 22.57
C ALA A 250 -27.44 7.23 21.18
N GLY A 251 -28.37 7.59 20.30
CA GLY A 251 -28.08 8.15 18.98
C GLY A 251 -27.31 9.47 19.08
N GLY A 252 -27.68 10.36 20.00
CA GLY A 252 -26.97 11.63 20.24
C GLY A 252 -25.57 11.45 20.83
N VAL A 253 -25.36 10.44 21.69
CA VAL A 253 -24.02 10.07 22.20
C VAL A 253 -23.15 9.54 21.07
N ASN A 254 -23.66 8.56 20.30
CA ASN A 254 -22.94 7.97 19.18
C ASN A 254 -22.60 9.01 18.10
N TYR A 255 -23.54 9.87 17.73
CA TYR A 255 -23.30 10.93 16.76
C TYR A 255 -22.14 11.84 17.21
N ARG A 256 -22.13 12.27 18.47
CA ARG A 256 -21.08 13.16 19.00
C ARG A 256 -19.73 12.47 19.07
N ALA A 257 -19.67 11.26 19.64
CA ALA A 257 -18.44 10.49 19.74
C ALA A 257 -17.76 10.28 18.38
N TYR A 258 -18.55 9.97 17.34
CA TYR A 258 -18.02 9.77 16.00
C TYR A 258 -17.72 11.08 15.27
N MET A 259 -18.43 12.18 15.58
CA MET A 259 -18.08 13.50 15.08
C MET A 259 -16.71 13.95 15.62
N ASP A 260 -16.42 13.69 16.88
CA ASP A 260 -15.10 13.99 17.47
C ASP A 260 -14.02 13.10 16.82
N MET A 261 -14.28 11.81 16.65
CA MET A 261 -13.39 10.89 15.91
C MET A 261 -13.08 11.39 14.49
N GLY A 262 -14.09 11.86 13.75
CA GLY A 262 -13.91 12.41 12.41
C GLY A 262 -13.04 13.67 12.38
N LYS A 263 -13.19 14.55 13.38
CA LYS A 263 -12.35 15.75 13.52
C LYS A 263 -10.91 15.39 13.87
N GLU A 264 -10.72 14.49 14.84
CA GLU A 264 -9.39 14.02 15.26
C GLU A 264 -8.62 13.38 14.10
N ASN A 265 -9.30 12.58 13.26
CA ASN A 265 -8.70 11.99 12.06
C ASN A 265 -8.20 13.08 11.09
N VAL A 266 -8.98 14.14 10.88
CA VAL A 266 -8.56 15.25 10.03
C VAL A 266 -7.41 16.05 10.65
N GLU A 267 -7.43 16.32 11.96
CA GLU A 267 -6.34 17.00 12.66
C GLU A 267 -5.03 16.20 12.60
N HIS A 268 -5.13 14.86 12.66
CA HIS A 268 -3.99 13.98 12.44
C HIS A 268 -3.38 14.20 11.04
N TYR A 269 -4.20 14.26 9.99
CA TYR A 269 -3.73 14.55 8.63
C TYR A 269 -3.16 15.96 8.46
N LYS A 270 -3.68 16.96 9.17
CA LYS A 270 -3.11 18.31 9.19
C LYS A 270 -1.71 18.34 9.81
N LYS A 271 -1.50 17.66 10.94
CA LYS A 271 -0.19 17.52 11.59
C LYS A 271 0.85 16.87 10.67
N MET A 272 0.38 16.09 9.71
CA MET A 272 1.18 15.44 8.68
C MET A 272 1.42 16.30 7.42
N GLY A 273 1.04 17.58 7.44
CA GLY A 273 1.34 18.56 6.39
C GLY A 273 0.35 18.59 5.22
N ILE A 274 -0.83 18.00 5.37
CA ILE A 274 -1.90 18.07 4.36
C ILE A 274 -2.83 19.22 4.72
N THR A 275 -3.00 20.17 3.80
CA THR A 275 -3.71 21.43 4.08
C THR A 275 -4.92 21.67 3.19
N ASP A 276 -5.03 21.02 2.04
CA ASP A 276 -6.19 21.19 1.14
C ASP A 276 -7.45 20.52 1.74
N PRO A 277 -8.55 21.27 2.00
CA PRO A 277 -9.77 20.74 2.61
C PRO A 277 -10.40 19.57 1.85
N ASN A 278 -10.43 19.64 0.52
CA ASN A 278 -11.01 18.57 -0.29
C ASN A 278 -10.19 17.29 -0.20
N THR A 279 -8.87 17.41 -0.25
CA THR A 279 -7.93 16.30 -0.06
C THR A 279 -8.11 15.70 1.34
N LEU A 280 -8.14 16.52 2.40
CA LEU A 280 -8.36 16.04 3.77
C LEU A 280 -9.66 15.23 3.91
N ALA A 281 -10.77 15.78 3.41
CA ALA A 281 -12.06 15.11 3.51
C ALA A 281 -12.10 13.81 2.69
N ASN A 282 -11.64 13.85 1.43
CA ASN A 282 -11.66 12.69 0.55
C ASN A 282 -10.72 11.57 1.06
N MET A 283 -9.58 11.93 1.66
CA MET A 283 -8.71 10.98 2.34
C MET A 283 -9.41 10.28 3.49
N ALA A 284 -10.02 11.04 4.39
CA ALA A 284 -10.71 10.48 5.55
C ALA A 284 -11.86 9.55 5.11
N PHE A 285 -12.68 9.96 4.14
CA PHE A 285 -13.74 9.09 3.62
C PHE A 285 -13.19 7.81 3.00
N THR A 286 -12.15 7.91 2.18
CA THR A 286 -11.51 6.75 1.55
C THR A 286 -10.93 5.82 2.60
N PHE A 287 -10.29 6.36 3.62
CA PHE A 287 -9.72 5.62 4.74
C PHE A 287 -10.79 4.78 5.46
N TYR A 288 -11.87 5.40 5.93
CA TYR A 288 -12.94 4.67 6.61
C TYR A 288 -13.67 3.68 5.68
N SER A 289 -13.77 3.99 4.39
CA SER A 289 -14.33 3.06 3.41
C SER A 289 -13.48 1.79 3.27
N GLN A 290 -12.16 1.95 3.14
CA GLN A 290 -11.25 0.80 3.02
C GLN A 290 -11.11 0.01 4.33
N MET A 291 -11.36 0.63 5.49
CA MET A 291 -11.46 -0.08 6.77
C MET A 291 -12.79 -0.83 6.98
N GLY A 292 -13.71 -0.78 6.00
CA GLY A 292 -14.95 -1.56 6.03
C GLY A 292 -16.09 -0.91 6.83
N TRP A 293 -16.03 0.39 7.11
CA TRP A 293 -17.14 1.12 7.73
C TRP A 293 -18.32 1.33 6.78
N PHE A 294 -18.03 1.52 5.49
CA PHE A 294 -19.01 1.73 4.42
C PHE A 294 -18.37 1.61 3.04
N ARG A 295 -19.19 1.45 2.00
CA ARG A 295 -18.80 1.57 0.59
C ARG A 295 -19.28 2.91 0.04
N ILE A 296 -18.38 3.71 -0.52
CA ILE A 296 -18.74 4.98 -1.15
C ILE A 296 -19.36 4.73 -2.53
N ILE A 297 -20.55 5.29 -2.77
CA ILE A 297 -21.21 5.30 -4.09
C ILE A 297 -20.98 6.62 -4.81
N SER A 298 -21.23 7.72 -4.11
CA SER A 298 -21.04 9.06 -4.66
C SER A 298 -20.83 10.09 -3.55
N MET A 299 -20.11 11.15 -3.90
CA MET A 299 -19.91 12.33 -3.06
C MET A 299 -20.04 13.56 -3.93
N THR A 300 -20.93 14.48 -3.54
CA THR A 300 -21.14 15.73 -4.27
C THR A 300 -21.02 16.91 -3.31
N TRP A 301 -20.26 17.92 -3.71
CA TRP A 301 -20.11 19.17 -2.97
C TRP A 301 -20.80 20.31 -3.71
N ASN A 302 -21.75 20.97 -3.06
CA ASN A 302 -22.34 22.21 -3.53
C ASN A 302 -21.64 23.38 -2.83
N GLU A 303 -20.82 24.12 -3.58
CA GLU A 303 -20.05 25.26 -3.07
C GLU A 303 -20.93 26.44 -2.65
N ALA A 304 -22.01 26.71 -3.38
CA ALA A 304 -22.91 27.83 -3.10
C ALA A 304 -23.68 27.62 -1.79
N GLU A 305 -24.15 26.40 -1.55
CA GLU A 305 -24.89 26.04 -0.33
C GLU A 305 -23.99 25.49 0.78
N LYS A 306 -22.67 25.39 0.54
CA LYS A 306 -21.69 24.75 1.43
C LYS A 306 -22.21 23.41 1.97
N THR A 307 -22.74 22.60 1.07
CA THR A 307 -23.46 21.36 1.38
C THR A 307 -22.77 20.17 0.73
N LYS A 308 -22.44 19.15 1.54
CA LYS A 308 -21.94 17.86 1.06
C LYS A 308 -23.04 16.81 1.13
N THR A 309 -23.29 16.14 0.01
CA THR A 309 -24.16 14.96 -0.04
C THR A 309 -23.32 13.72 -0.32
N ILE A 310 -23.51 12.68 0.49
CA ILE A 310 -22.73 11.44 0.44
C ILE A 310 -23.69 10.27 0.38
N THR A 311 -23.57 9.43 -0.66
CA THR A 311 -24.33 8.20 -0.80
C THR A 311 -23.43 7.02 -0.51
N LEU A 312 -23.86 6.18 0.44
CA LEU A 312 -23.12 5.03 0.94
C LEU A 312 -23.94 3.75 0.83
N GLU A 313 -23.24 2.65 0.60
CA GLU A 313 -23.72 1.29 0.77
C GLU A 313 -23.00 0.61 1.93
N HIS A 314 -23.59 -0.49 2.43
CA HIS A 314 -22.97 -1.35 3.43
C HIS A 314 -22.42 -0.61 4.65
N THR A 315 -23.11 0.44 5.12
CA THR A 315 -22.71 1.12 6.35
C THR A 315 -22.76 0.12 7.50
N VAL A 316 -21.77 0.16 8.40
CA VAL A 316 -21.67 -0.81 9.49
C VAL A 316 -22.96 -0.88 10.29
N GLU A 317 -23.61 0.26 10.56
CA GLU A 317 -24.87 0.27 11.30
C GLU A 317 -26.00 -0.37 10.50
N SER A 318 -26.19 -0.02 9.22
CA SER A 318 -27.32 -0.55 8.46
C SER A 318 -27.23 -2.06 8.23
N GLU A 319 -26.02 -2.57 8.01
CA GLU A 319 -25.76 -4.01 7.88
C GLU A 319 -25.93 -4.72 9.22
N SER A 320 -25.53 -4.10 10.33
CA SER A 320 -25.58 -4.71 11.66
C SER A 320 -27.00 -4.78 12.23
N PHE A 321 -27.80 -3.73 12.02
CA PHE A 321 -29.18 -3.69 12.53
C PHE A 321 -30.22 -4.28 11.58
N GLY A 322 -29.88 -4.42 10.29
CA GLY A 322 -30.81 -4.89 9.28
C GLY A 322 -32.00 -3.94 9.10
N ASN A 323 -33.17 -4.47 8.74
CA ASN A 323 -34.38 -3.67 8.57
C ASN A 323 -35.03 -3.35 9.92
N THR A 324 -35.14 -2.07 10.23
CA THR A 324 -35.74 -1.55 11.46
C THR A 324 -36.92 -0.61 11.20
N GLY A 325 -37.22 -0.29 9.93
CA GLY A 325 -38.20 0.71 9.53
C GLY A 325 -37.79 2.16 9.85
N LYS A 326 -36.55 2.39 10.30
CA LYS A 326 -36.04 3.70 10.71
C LYS A 326 -34.58 3.90 10.30
N LYS A 327 -34.13 5.15 10.45
CA LYS A 327 -32.75 5.59 10.22
C LYS A 327 -31.91 5.27 11.44
N VAL A 328 -30.78 4.61 11.25
CA VAL A 328 -29.96 4.06 12.36
C VAL A 328 -28.50 4.46 12.30
N CYS A 329 -28.05 5.13 11.23
CA CYS A 329 -26.62 5.37 11.00
C CYS A 329 -26.13 6.63 11.72
N PHE A 330 -26.33 6.70 13.04
CA PHE A 330 -25.96 7.86 13.86
C PHE A 330 -24.44 8.03 13.95
N CYS A 331 -23.69 6.94 14.06
CA CYS A 331 -22.22 6.96 14.11
C CYS A 331 -21.66 7.44 12.77
N THR A 332 -22.14 6.87 11.65
CA THR A 332 -21.72 7.30 10.31
C THR A 332 -22.09 8.76 10.05
N ALA A 333 -23.30 9.20 10.41
CA ALA A 333 -23.68 10.60 10.28
C ALA A 333 -22.76 11.54 11.07
N GLY A 334 -22.44 11.17 12.32
CA GLY A 334 -21.50 11.89 13.17
C GLY A 334 -20.11 11.97 12.53
N LEU A 335 -19.55 10.83 12.15
CA LEU A 335 -18.24 10.69 11.52
C LEU A 335 -18.09 11.57 10.29
N LEU A 336 -19.02 11.48 9.34
CA LEU A 336 -18.95 12.25 8.11
C LEU A 336 -19.05 13.75 8.40
N THR A 337 -19.88 14.15 9.37
CA THR A 337 -19.98 15.56 9.80
C THR A 337 -18.67 16.06 10.40
N GLY A 338 -18.05 15.25 11.27
CA GLY A 338 -16.77 15.57 11.90
C GLY A 338 -15.65 15.77 10.89
N ILE A 339 -15.59 14.89 9.88
CA ILE A 339 -14.64 15.00 8.77
C ILE A 339 -14.84 16.30 8.00
N VAL A 340 -16.07 16.65 7.62
CA VAL A 340 -16.34 17.90 6.88
C VAL A 340 -16.03 19.13 7.73
N GLU A 341 -16.47 19.17 9.00
CA GLU A 341 -16.17 20.28 9.91
C GLU A 341 -14.66 20.46 10.08
N GLY A 342 -13.93 19.37 10.35
CA GLY A 342 -12.49 19.39 10.53
C GLY A 342 -11.74 19.83 9.27
N ALA A 343 -12.16 19.35 8.09
CA ALA A 343 -11.45 19.59 6.84
C ALA A 343 -11.66 21.00 6.32
N PHE A 344 -12.91 21.49 6.34
CA PHE A 344 -13.27 22.80 5.80
C PHE A 344 -13.19 23.92 6.85
N GLY A 345 -13.08 23.59 8.13
CA GLY A 345 -12.99 24.58 9.21
C GLY A 345 -14.29 25.37 9.43
N ILE A 346 -15.43 24.86 8.93
CA ILE A 346 -16.75 25.49 9.05
C ILE A 346 -17.66 24.69 9.96
N LYS A 347 -18.60 25.35 10.64
CA LYS A 347 -19.60 24.66 11.45
C LYS A 347 -20.62 23.99 10.55
N VAL A 348 -20.86 22.71 10.75
CA VAL A 348 -21.80 21.94 9.94
C VAL A 348 -22.74 21.10 10.77
N ARG A 349 -23.88 20.75 10.18
CA ARG A 349 -24.83 19.78 10.72
C ARG A 349 -25.05 18.67 9.70
N GLY A 350 -24.75 17.44 10.08
CA GLY A 350 -25.08 16.27 9.28
C GLY A 350 -26.40 15.63 9.69
N ARG A 351 -27.07 15.04 8.70
CA ARG A 351 -28.24 14.20 8.92
C ARG A 351 -28.28 13.07 7.89
N GLU A 352 -28.75 11.91 8.32
CA GLU A 352 -29.13 10.83 7.40
C GLU A 352 -30.51 11.17 6.80
N ILE A 353 -30.59 11.30 5.48
CA ILE A 353 -31.83 11.63 4.77
C ILE A 353 -32.53 10.38 4.19
N ALA A 354 -31.78 9.32 3.88
CA ALA A 354 -32.28 7.99 3.50
C ALA A 354 -31.42 6.90 4.15
N CYS A 355 -31.99 5.73 4.43
CA CYS A 355 -31.31 4.64 5.14
C CYS A 355 -31.76 3.26 4.66
N ARG A 356 -30.80 2.35 4.45
CA ARG A 356 -31.08 0.94 4.13
C ARG A 356 -31.90 0.24 5.21
N SER A 357 -31.65 0.54 6.48
CA SER A 357 -32.45 0.00 7.59
C SER A 357 -33.88 0.52 7.64
N LYS A 358 -34.18 1.61 6.94
CA LYS A 358 -35.56 2.09 6.75
C LYS A 358 -36.25 1.41 5.57
N GLY A 359 -35.49 0.77 4.67
CA GLY A 359 -35.97 0.18 3.42
C GLY A 359 -35.58 0.97 2.17
N ASP A 360 -34.79 2.04 2.29
CA ASP A 360 -34.26 2.76 1.12
C ASP A 360 -33.14 1.94 0.45
N PRO A 361 -32.85 2.13 -0.86
CA PRO A 361 -31.79 1.36 -1.54
C PRO A 361 -30.38 1.59 -0.95
N ASN A 362 -30.11 2.83 -0.52
CA ASN A 362 -28.81 3.29 -0.04
C ASN A 362 -28.97 4.19 1.19
N CYS A 363 -27.90 4.33 1.98
CA CYS A 363 -27.83 5.33 3.04
C CYS A 363 -27.33 6.65 2.44
N VAL A 364 -28.06 7.74 2.64
CA VAL A 364 -27.72 9.06 2.09
C VAL A 364 -27.59 10.06 3.22
N PHE A 365 -26.49 10.78 3.23
CA PHE A 365 -26.14 11.75 4.25
C PHE A 365 -26.01 13.14 3.64
N GLU A 366 -26.57 14.13 4.32
CA GLU A 366 -26.50 15.53 3.94
C GLU A 366 -25.83 16.30 5.07
N ILE A 367 -24.74 16.99 4.76
CA ILE A 367 -23.93 17.78 5.71
C ILE A 367 -23.96 19.22 5.23
N LYS A 368 -24.64 20.08 5.99
CA LYS A 368 -24.88 21.48 5.61
C LYS A 368 -24.12 22.42 6.52
N ASN A 369 -23.65 23.53 5.96
CA ASN A 369 -23.19 24.65 6.76
C ASN A 369 -24.28 25.07 7.75
N ARG A 370 -23.85 25.30 8.98
CA ARG A 370 -24.67 25.85 10.03
C ARG A 370 -24.28 27.32 10.12
N ASP A 371 -24.96 28.16 9.32
CA ASP A 371 -24.90 29.61 9.48
C ASP A 371 -25.61 29.97 10.79
N ASP A 372 -24.88 29.83 11.89
CA ASP A 372 -25.18 30.56 13.10
C ASP A 372 -24.86 32.02 12.75
N GLY A 373 -25.88 32.85 12.47
CA GLY A 373 -25.73 34.23 11.98
C GLY A 373 -25.01 35.23 12.91
N ASN A 374 -23.97 34.81 13.64
CA ASN A 374 -23.08 35.66 14.41
C ASN A 374 -21.67 35.53 13.84
N GLY A 375 -21.37 36.41 12.87
CA GLY A 375 -20.01 36.79 12.57
C GLY A 375 -19.39 37.62 13.70
N SER A 376 -18.06 37.70 13.68
CA SER A 376 -17.11 38.35 14.60
C SER A 376 -16.82 37.67 15.93
#